data_AF-X1QD86-F1
#
_entry.id   AF-X1QD86-F1
#
_cell.length_a   1.000
_cell.length_b   1.000
_cell.length_c   1.000
_cell.angle_alpha   90.00
_cell.angle_beta   90.00
_cell.angle_gamma   90.00
#
_symmetry.space_group_name_H-M   'P 1'
#
loop_
_entity.id
_entity.type
_entity.pdbx_description
1 polymer ?
#
loop_
_entity_poly.entity_id
_entity_poly.type
_entity_poly.pdbx_seq_one_letter_code
_entity_poly.pdbx_strand_id
1 'polypeptide(L)'
;RKLVLLISSSTLTGIWVLFVLLVDGLSVFFLYGLFFLLGIFASGIVVIGFAAAKELFPAQIAGTSTGMVNLFPFAGGALFQPVIGLVLDYSGKLDNIYSIEAYRISFVGFLLAAILALISVLFMRETPLVKTGEIS
;
A
#
# COMPACT_ATOMS: atom_id res chain seq x y z
N ARG A 1 9.01 -14.86 1.32
CA ARG A 1 7.86 -13.93 1.54
C ARG A 1 8.27 -12.47 1.35
N LYS A 2 9.45 -12.09 1.87
CA LYS A 2 10.01 -10.75 1.66
C LYS A 2 10.12 -10.36 0.19
N LEU A 3 10.57 -11.26 -0.69
CA LEU A 3 10.66 -10.99 -2.13
C LEU A 3 9.32 -10.55 -2.75
N VAL A 4 8.22 -11.21 -2.38
CA VAL A 4 6.89 -10.87 -2.91
C VAL A 4 6.41 -9.52 -2.38
N LEU A 5 6.65 -9.22 -1.09
CA LEU A 5 6.38 -7.89 -0.52
C LEU A 5 7.23 -6.80 -1.18
N LEU A 6 8.48 -7.11 -1.49
CA LEU A 6 9.40 -6.18 -2.14
C LEU A 6 8.96 -5.87 -3.56
N ILE A 7 8.64 -6.90 -4.36
CA ILE A 7 8.11 -6.74 -5.72
C ILE A 7 6.81 -5.94 -5.69
N SER A 8 5.87 -6.32 -4.82
CA SER A 8 4.57 -5.65 -4.73
C SER A 8 4.69 -4.18 -4.32
N SER A 9 5.51 -3.89 -3.30
CA SER A 9 5.73 -2.51 -2.82
C SER A 9 6.51 -1.67 -3.83
N SER A 10 7.47 -2.26 -4.54
CA SER A 10 8.23 -1.58 -5.59
C SER A 10 7.35 -1.25 -6.78
N THR A 11 6.50 -2.19 -7.21
CA THR A 11 5.54 -1.96 -8.31
C THR A 11 4.52 -0.89 -7.93
N LEU A 12 3.95 -0.93 -6.73
CA LEU A 12 3.04 0.12 -6.25
C LEU A 12 3.71 1.49 -6.21
N THR A 13 4.94 1.55 -5.72
CA THR A 13 5.73 2.80 -5.72
C THR A 13 5.93 3.31 -7.14
N GLY A 14 6.29 2.43 -8.09
CA GLY A 14 6.44 2.79 -9.50
C GLY A 14 5.15 3.29 -10.15
N ILE A 15 4.01 2.67 -9.83
CA ILE A 15 2.69 3.12 -10.29
C ILE A 15 2.38 4.52 -9.76
N TRP A 16 2.64 4.80 -8.47
CA TRP A 16 2.41 6.12 -7.90
C TRP A 16 3.37 7.18 -8.46
N VAL A 17 4.64 6.83 -8.73
CA VAL A 17 5.57 7.71 -9.44
C VAL A 17 5.03 8.07 -10.83
N LEU A 18 4.52 7.08 -11.57
CA LEU A 18 3.92 7.29 -12.89
C LEU A 18 2.71 8.24 -12.80
N PHE A 19 1.83 8.07 -11.82
CA PHE A 19 0.70 8.96 -11.58
C PHE A 19 1.12 10.40 -11.26
N VAL A 20 2.16 10.56 -10.44
CA VAL A 20 2.70 11.89 -10.11
C VAL A 20 3.33 12.56 -11.32
N LEU A 21 4.02 11.82 -12.19
CA LEU A 21 4.70 12.39 -13.37
C LEU A 21 3.76 12.67 -14.54
N LEU A 22 2.82 11.77 -14.83
CA LEU A 22 1.95 11.80 -16.01
C LEU A 22 0.49 12.13 -15.68
N VAL A 23 0.26 12.97 -14.66
CA VAL A 23 -1.07 13.31 -14.14
C VAL A 23 -2.05 13.85 -15.22
N ASP A 24 -1.54 14.50 -16.25
CA ASP A 24 -2.28 15.19 -17.31
C ASP A 24 -2.33 14.42 -18.65
N GLY A 25 -1.53 13.36 -18.79
CA GLY A 25 -1.32 12.66 -20.08
C GLY A 25 -1.81 11.21 -20.14
N LEU A 26 -2.39 10.68 -19.06
CA LEU A 26 -2.79 9.27 -18.98
C LEU A 26 -4.12 9.02 -19.71
N SER A 27 -4.10 8.14 -20.71
CA SER A 27 -5.34 7.71 -21.37
C SER A 27 -6.18 6.83 -20.43
N VAL A 28 -7.50 6.84 -20.62
CA VAL A 28 -8.45 6.06 -19.82
C VAL A 28 -8.12 4.56 -19.84
N PHE A 29 -7.64 4.03 -20.95
CA PHE A 29 -7.24 2.63 -21.06
C PHE A 29 -6.03 2.30 -20.16
N PHE A 30 -5.03 3.19 -20.12
CA PHE A 30 -3.89 3.03 -19.21
C PHE A 30 -4.31 3.13 -17.74
N LEU A 31 -5.25 4.02 -17.41
CA LEU A 31 -5.78 4.12 -16.04
C LEU A 31 -6.40 2.79 -15.58
N TYR A 32 -7.20 2.13 -16.41
CA TYR A 32 -7.76 0.82 -16.07
C TYR A 32 -6.66 -0.22 -15.80
N GLY A 33 -5.63 -0.28 -16.64
CA GLY A 33 -4.49 -1.18 -16.44
C GLY A 33 -3.75 -0.89 -15.14
N LEU A 34 -3.48 0.38 -14.83
CA LEU A 34 -2.79 0.79 -13.61
C LEU A 34 -3.59 0.47 -12.35
N PHE A 35 -4.90 0.77 -12.34
CA PHE A 35 -5.76 0.44 -11.20
C PHE A 35 -5.91 -1.07 -11.00
N PHE A 36 -5.93 -1.85 -12.08
CA PHE A 36 -5.95 -3.31 -12.01
C PHE A 36 -4.67 -3.84 -11.35
N LEU A 37 -3.48 -3.38 -11.80
CA LEU A 37 -2.21 -3.76 -11.19
C LEU A 37 -2.14 -3.31 -9.73
N LEU A 38 -2.60 -2.10 -9.43
CA LEU A 38 -2.65 -1.56 -8.08
C LEU A 38 -3.48 -2.48 -7.16
N GLY A 39 -4.65 -2.95 -7.60
CA GLY A 39 -5.47 -3.91 -6.85
C GLY A 39 -4.78 -5.25 -6.61
N ILE A 40 -4.12 -5.82 -7.62
CA ILE A 40 -3.40 -7.10 -7.48
C ILE A 40 -2.26 -6.98 -6.47
N PHE A 41 -1.38 -6.00 -6.63
CA PHE A 41 -0.21 -5.88 -5.76
C PHE A 41 -0.58 -5.40 -4.35
N ALA A 42 -1.58 -4.54 -4.20
CA ALA A 42 -2.06 -4.13 -2.88
C ALA A 42 -2.67 -5.31 -2.11
N SER A 43 -3.50 -6.13 -2.75
CA SER A 43 -4.09 -7.30 -2.09
C SER A 43 -3.02 -8.33 -1.69
N GLY A 44 -2.01 -8.55 -2.53
CA GLY A 44 -0.88 -9.44 -2.22
C GLY A 44 -0.12 -9.04 -0.96
N ILE A 45 0.11 -7.73 -0.75
CA ILE A 45 0.76 -7.21 0.47
C ILE A 45 -0.06 -7.53 1.71
N VAL A 46 -1.38 -7.30 1.66
CA VAL A 46 -2.29 -7.57 2.78
C VAL A 46 -2.25 -9.05 3.15
N VAL A 47 -2.47 -9.94 2.18
CA VAL A 47 -2.50 -11.40 2.42
C VAL A 47 -1.19 -11.89 3.06
N ILE A 48 -0.05 -11.45 2.55
CA ILE A 48 1.26 -11.86 3.07
C ILE A 48 1.52 -11.25 4.46
N GLY A 49 1.12 -10.00 4.70
CA GLY A 49 1.20 -9.35 6.00
C GLY A 49 0.41 -10.12 7.07
N PHE A 50 -0.82 -10.52 6.74
CA PHE A 50 -1.65 -11.36 7.61
C PHE A 50 -1.02 -12.74 7.87
N ALA A 51 -0.48 -13.39 6.84
CA ALA A 51 0.19 -14.68 6.99
C ALA A 51 1.46 -14.56 7.86
N ALA A 52 2.27 -13.52 7.67
CA ALA A 52 3.47 -13.26 8.45
C ALA A 52 3.15 -12.97 9.92
N ALA A 53 2.09 -12.20 10.20
CA ALA A 53 1.65 -11.93 11.55
C ALA A 53 1.15 -13.19 12.26
N LYS A 54 0.41 -14.08 11.57
CA LYS A 54 -0.02 -15.35 12.17
C LYS A 54 1.14 -16.25 12.58
N GLU A 55 2.26 -16.19 11.87
CA GLU A 55 3.43 -17.03 12.15
C GLU A 55 4.37 -16.47 13.22
N LEU A 56 4.41 -15.15 13.37
CA LEU A 56 5.26 -14.52 14.39
C LEU A 56 4.75 -14.74 15.82
N PHE A 57 3.47 -15.10 15.99
CA PHE A 57 2.80 -15.07 17.28
C PHE A 57 2.19 -16.45 17.64
N PRO A 58 2.40 -16.96 18.86
CA PRO A 58 1.75 -18.17 19.35
C PRO A 58 0.22 -18.09 19.26
N ALA A 59 -0.43 -19.25 19.09
CA ALA A 59 -1.88 -19.34 18.90
C ALA A 59 -2.69 -18.63 20.01
N GLN A 60 -2.15 -18.53 21.23
CA GLN A 60 -2.79 -17.83 22.35
C GLN A 60 -2.96 -16.31 22.15
N ILE A 61 -2.08 -15.66 21.36
CA ILE A 61 -2.14 -14.21 21.08
C ILE A 61 -2.36 -13.88 19.59
N ALA A 62 -2.57 -14.91 18.76
CA ALA A 62 -2.81 -14.78 17.34
C ALA A 62 -4.07 -13.94 17.02
N GLY A 63 -5.11 -14.03 17.85
CA GLY A 63 -6.32 -13.21 17.71
C GLY A 63 -6.04 -11.71 17.82
N THR A 64 -5.31 -11.30 18.86
CA THR A 64 -4.95 -9.89 19.09
C THR A 64 -4.01 -9.36 17.99
N SER A 65 -3.02 -10.17 17.58
CA SER A 65 -2.07 -9.77 16.53
C SER A 65 -2.74 -9.59 15.17
N THR A 66 -3.59 -10.55 14.76
CA THR A 66 -4.34 -10.43 13.50
C THR A 66 -5.36 -9.29 13.53
N GLY A 67 -5.96 -9.02 14.70
CA GLY A 67 -6.82 -7.86 14.91
C GLY A 67 -6.09 -6.54 14.69
N MET A 68 -4.88 -6.38 15.24
CA MET A 68 -4.06 -5.19 14.99
C MET A 68 -3.70 -5.04 13.50
N VAL A 69 -3.29 -6.12 12.85
CA VAL A 69 -2.95 -6.10 11.41
C VAL A 69 -4.15 -5.70 10.55
N ASN A 70 -5.36 -6.12 10.91
CA ASN A 70 -6.58 -5.73 10.20
C ASN A 70 -6.99 -4.28 10.48
N LEU A 71 -6.71 -3.77 11.68
CA LEU A 71 -7.04 -2.40 12.05
C LEU A 71 -6.29 -1.38 11.19
N PHE A 72 -5.01 -1.63 10.87
CA PHE A 72 -4.16 -0.66 10.18
C PHE A 72 -4.66 -0.26 8.77
N PRO A 73 -5.06 -1.18 7.88
CA PRO A 73 -5.66 -0.81 6.60
C PRO A 73 -6.93 0.04 6.76
N PHE A 74 -7.80 -0.28 7.71
CA PHE A 74 -9.02 0.49 7.96
C PHE A 74 -8.73 1.87 8.54
N ALA A 75 -7.84 1.94 9.54
CA ALA A 75 -7.40 3.20 10.13
C ALA A 75 -6.69 4.08 9.09
N GLY A 76 -5.83 3.48 8.27
CA GLY A 76 -5.18 4.13 7.13
C GLY A 76 -6.22 4.71 6.19
N GLY A 77 -7.17 3.89 5.71
CA GLY A 77 -8.25 4.36 4.84
C GLY A 77 -9.05 5.51 5.45
N ALA A 78 -9.44 5.37 6.72
CA ALA A 78 -10.21 6.39 7.45
C ALA A 78 -9.44 7.70 7.68
N LEU A 79 -8.11 7.66 7.79
CA LEU A 79 -7.26 8.84 7.92
C LEU A 79 -6.96 9.47 6.55
N PHE A 80 -6.64 8.65 5.54
CA PHE A 80 -6.32 9.14 4.20
C PHE A 80 -7.53 9.79 3.53
N GLN A 81 -8.73 9.28 3.76
CA GLN A 81 -9.95 9.81 3.16
C GLN A 81 -10.18 11.32 3.45
N PRO A 82 -10.20 11.82 4.70
CA PRO A 82 -10.32 13.25 4.98
C PRO A 82 -9.06 14.04 4.61
N VAL A 83 -7.86 13.49 4.78
CA VAL A 83 -6.60 14.20 4.43
C VAL A 83 -6.56 14.53 2.95
N ILE A 84 -6.86 13.55 2.08
CA ILE A 84 -6.91 13.77 0.63
C ILE A 84 -8.06 14.69 0.26
N GLY A 85 -9.22 14.56 0.92
CA GLY A 85 -10.35 15.48 0.73
C GLY A 85 -9.98 16.95 1.00
N LEU A 86 -9.28 17.22 2.10
CA LEU A 86 -8.80 18.56 2.45
C LEU A 86 -7.77 19.10 1.46
N VAL A 87 -6.85 18.24 0.99
CA VAL A 87 -5.86 18.61 -0.03
C VAL A 87 -6.56 19.01 -1.34
N LEU A 88 -7.57 18.23 -1.74
CA LEU A 88 -8.35 18.51 -2.94
C LEU A 88 -9.18 19.80 -2.81
N ASP A 89 -9.81 20.03 -1.65
CA ASP A 89 -10.60 21.24 -1.40
C ASP A 89 -9.73 22.50 -1.30
N TYR A 90 -8.49 22.39 -0.80
CA TYR A 90 -7.57 23.53 -0.68
C TYR A 90 -7.15 24.11 -2.04
N SER A 91 -7.02 23.27 -3.07
CA SER A 91 -6.67 23.72 -4.43
C SER A 91 -7.83 24.39 -5.18
N GLY A 92 -9.04 24.39 -4.61
CA GLY A 92 -10.23 24.98 -5.22
C GLY A 92 -10.87 24.10 -6.30
N LYS A 93 -12.19 24.26 -6.48
CA LYS A 93 -12.99 23.60 -7.52
C LYS A 93 -13.38 24.63 -8.58
N LEU A 94 -13.09 24.37 -9.85
CA LEU A 94 -13.74 25.08 -10.96
C LEU A 94 -14.87 24.17 -11.46
N ASP A 95 -16.13 24.60 -11.34
CA ASP A 95 -17.30 23.83 -11.79
C ASP A 95 -17.35 22.36 -11.30
N ASN A 96 -17.05 22.12 -10.01
CA ASN A 96 -16.92 20.78 -9.39
C ASN A 96 -15.78 19.89 -9.93
N ILE A 97 -14.91 20.41 -10.79
CA ILE A 97 -13.70 19.72 -11.25
C ILE A 97 -12.51 20.23 -10.43
N TYR A 98 -11.79 19.29 -9.82
CA TYR A 98 -10.55 19.59 -9.12
C TYR A 98 -9.43 19.89 -10.11
N SER A 99 -8.53 20.80 -9.74
CA SER A 99 -7.38 21.12 -10.57
C SER A 99 -6.41 19.93 -10.66
N ILE A 100 -5.67 19.87 -11.78
CA ILE A 100 -4.62 18.85 -12.01
C ILE A 100 -3.58 18.88 -10.88
N GLU A 101 -3.27 20.07 -10.35
CA GLU A 101 -2.32 20.24 -9.26
C GLU A 101 -2.82 19.60 -7.95
N ALA A 102 -4.12 19.68 -7.68
CA ALA A 102 -4.74 19.03 -6.52
C ALA A 102 -4.56 17.50 -6.56
N TYR A 103 -4.74 16.92 -7.75
CA TYR A 103 -4.50 15.49 -7.98
C TYR A 103 -3.03 15.14 -7.82
N ARG A 104 -2.12 15.96 -8.37
CA ARG A 104 -0.67 15.74 -8.22
C ARG A 104 -0.26 15.71 -6.75
N ILE A 105 -0.70 16.67 -5.95
CA ILE A 105 -0.39 16.72 -4.51
C ILE A 105 -0.97 15.50 -3.78
N SER A 106 -2.19 15.10 -4.12
CA SER A 106 -2.83 13.89 -3.56
C SER A 106 -2.02 12.62 -3.88
N PHE A 107 -1.57 12.49 -5.13
CA PHE A 107 -0.73 11.36 -5.57
C PHE A 107 0.65 11.36 -4.91
N VAL A 108 1.24 12.52 -4.63
CA VAL A 108 2.47 12.61 -3.83
C VAL A 108 2.25 12.06 -2.43
N GLY A 109 1.09 12.32 -1.80
CA GLY A 109 0.73 11.73 -0.51
C GLY A 109 0.72 10.19 -0.54
N PHE A 110 0.10 9.60 -1.57
CA PHE A 110 0.11 8.14 -1.75
C PHE A 110 1.51 7.60 -2.09
N LEU A 111 2.31 8.33 -2.87
CA LEU A 111 3.68 7.96 -3.18
C LEU A 111 4.54 7.91 -1.91
N LEU A 112 4.44 8.91 -1.03
CA LEU A 112 5.16 8.92 0.25
C LEU A 112 4.78 7.71 1.11
N ALA A 113 3.49 7.37 1.17
CA ALA A 113 3.02 6.18 1.88
C ALA A 113 3.60 4.89 1.27
N ALA A 114 3.65 4.78 -0.06
CA ALA A 114 4.23 3.63 -0.76
C ALA A 114 5.74 3.51 -0.52
N ILE A 115 6.47 4.63 -0.51
CA ILE A 115 7.90 4.66 -0.18
C ILE A 115 8.13 4.21 1.27
N LEU A 116 7.34 4.71 2.23
CA LEU A 116 7.44 4.29 3.63
C LEU A 116 7.17 2.78 3.79
N ALA A 117 6.18 2.25 3.06
CA ALA A 117 5.92 0.82 3.03
C ALA A 117 7.10 0.02 2.44
N LEU A 118 7.67 0.48 1.33
CA LEU A 118 8.83 -0.13 0.70
C LEU A 118 10.05 -0.15 1.65
N ILE A 119 10.35 0.98 2.29
CA ILE A 119 11.41 1.10 3.30
C ILE A 119 11.17 0.12 4.45
N SER A 120 9.92 0.03 4.93
CA SER A 120 9.54 -0.89 6.01
C SER A 120 9.80 -2.36 5.61
N VAL A 121 9.51 -2.73 4.36
CA VAL A 121 9.81 -4.08 3.83
C VAL A 121 11.32 -4.33 3.72
N LEU A 122 12.13 -3.32 3.40
CA LEU A 122 13.59 -3.46 3.36
C LEU A 122 14.15 -3.82 4.75
N PHE A 123 13.63 -3.18 5.80
CA PHE A 123 13.98 -3.47 7.20
C PHE A 123 13.41 -4.79 7.73
N MET A 124 12.40 -5.36 7.08
CA MET A 124 11.86 -6.67 7.46
C MET A 124 12.95 -7.74 7.30
N ARG A 125 13.38 -8.33 8.42
CA ARG A 125 14.27 -9.51 8.37
C ARG A 125 13.45 -10.71 7.93
N GLU A 126 13.99 -11.52 7.03
CA GLU A 126 13.38 -12.81 6.75
C GLU A 126 13.45 -13.65 8.03
N THR A 127 12.30 -14.03 8.59
CA THR A 127 12.27 -15.05 9.61
C THR A 127 12.85 -16.31 8.98
N PRO A 128 13.96 -16.87 9.51
CA PRO A 128 14.49 -18.11 9.00
C PRO A 128 13.37 -19.13 9.03
N LEU A 129 13.15 -19.84 7.92
CA LEU A 129 12.42 -21.09 7.97
C LEU A 129 13.15 -21.91 9.03
N VAL A 130 12.51 -22.14 10.19
CA VAL A 130 12.93 -23.21 11.07
C VAL A 130 12.84 -24.43 10.17
N LYS A 131 14.00 -24.91 9.70
CA LYS A 131 14.08 -26.25 9.12
C LYS A 131 13.54 -27.14 10.23
N THR A 132 12.36 -27.68 10.02
CA THR A 132 11.90 -28.87 10.74
C THR A 132 12.87 -29.98 10.34
N GLY A 133 14.06 -29.95 10.93
CA GLY A 133 14.95 -31.08 10.98
C GLY A 133 14.25 -32.15 11.79
N GLU A 134 14.22 -33.35 11.23
CA GLU A 134 14.59 -34.56 11.97
C GLU A 134 13.89 -34.69 13.33
N ILE A 135 12.65 -35.16 13.30
CA ILE A 135 12.24 -36.10 14.34
C ILE A 135 12.37 -37.48 13.70
N SER A 136 13.58 -38.01 13.79
CA SER A 136 13.93 -39.43 13.67
C SER A 136 13.16 -40.25 14.69
#